data_AF-A0A1E3G0L3-F1
#
_entry.id   AF-A0A1E3G0L3-F1
#
_cell.length_a   1.000
_cell.length_b   1.000
_cell.length_c   1.000
_cell.angle_alpha   90.00
_cell.angle_beta   90.00
_cell.angle_gamma   90.00
#
_symmetry.space_group_name_H-M   'P 1'
#
loop_
_entity.id
_entity.type
_entity.pdbx_description
1 polymer ?
#
loop_
_entity_poly.entity_id
_entity_poly.type
_entity_poly.pdbx_seq_one_letter_code
_entity_poly.pdbx_strand_id
1 'polypeptide(L)' 'MQTLENFIRRYLRVKETIKELNREKKDLEDAIIQMVSGTDIDHLVVDGVVVEFESKTRIKLK' A
#
# COMPACT_ATOMS: atom_id res chain seq x y z
N MET A 1 -31.99 2.53 -17.73
CA MET A 1 -31.53 3.59 -16.81
C MET A 1 -30.85 2.95 -15.61
N GLN A 2 -29.69 3.46 -15.18
CA GLN A 2 -29.10 3.01 -13.91
C GLN A 2 -29.88 3.63 -12.75
N THR A 3 -30.31 2.82 -11.78
CA THR A 3 -31.01 3.28 -10.58
C THR A 3 -30.03 3.79 -9.52
N LEU A 4 -30.48 4.65 -8.60
CA LEU A 4 -29.71 5.05 -7.42
C LEU A 4 -29.18 3.82 -6.66
N GLU A 5 -30.00 2.78 -6.56
CA GLU A 5 -29.63 1.52 -5.92
C GLU A 5 -28.42 0.85 -6.60
N ASN A 6 -28.32 0.86 -7.94
CA ASN A 6 -27.18 0.31 -8.65
C ASN A 6 -25.89 1.10 -8.35
N PHE A 7 -25.98 2.43 -8.24
CA PHE A 7 -24.84 3.26 -7.85
C PHE A 7 -24.40 2.97 -6.41
N ILE A 8 -25.35 2.86 -5.48
CA ILE A 8 -25.06 2.56 -4.06
C ILE A 8 -24.42 1.17 -3.94
N ARG A 9 -24.95 0.14 -4.61
CA ARG A 9 -24.36 -1.21 -4.61
C ARG A 9 -22.92 -1.19 -5.14
N ARG A 10 -22.66 -0.46 -6.24
CA ARG A 10 -21.30 -0.33 -6.78
C ARG A 10 -20.37 0.40 -5.80
N TYR A 11 -20.85 1.48 -5.19
CA TYR A 11 -20.09 2.23 -4.20
C TYR A 11 -19.70 1.37 -2.99
N LEU A 12 -20.63 0.58 -2.45
CA LEU A 12 -20.35 -0.32 -1.33
C LEU A 12 -19.27 -1.35 -1.67
N ARG A 13 -19.34 -1.97 -2.85
CA ARG A 13 -18.30 -2.90 -3.32
C ARG A 13 -16.94 -2.22 -3.45
N VAL A 14 -16.89 -1.04 -4.07
CA VAL A 14 -15.63 -0.27 -4.20
C VAL A 14 -15.06 0.06 -2.82
N LYS A 15 -15.90 0.43 -1.86
CA LYS A 15 -15.47 0.69 -0.47
C LYS A 15 -14.89 -0.56 0.18
N GLU A 16 -15.48 -1.73 -0.02
CA GLU A 16 -14.95 -3.00 0.48
C GLU A 16 -13.60 -3.33 -0.16
N THR A 17 -13.48 -3.22 -1.49
CA THR A 17 -12.22 -3.42 -2.21
C THR A 17 -11.13 -2.47 -1.72
N ILE A 18 -11.42 -1.19 -1.52
CA ILE A 18 -10.46 -0.22 -0.97
C ILE A 18 -9.99 -0.64 0.43
N LYS A 19 -10.91 -1.16 1.26
CA LYS A 19 -10.57 -1.63 2.62
C LYS A 19 -9.63 -2.83 2.57
N GLU A 20 -9.84 -3.76 1.64
CA GLU A 20 -8.96 -4.92 1.43
C GLU A 20 -7.60 -4.49 0.92
N LEU A 21 -7.54 -3.65 -0.12
CA LEU A 21 -6.30 -3.11 -0.66
C LEU A 21 -5.48 -2.35 0.39
N ASN A 22 -6.14 -1.59 1.27
CA ASN A 22 -5.45 -0.89 2.36
C ASN A 22 -4.86 -1.84 3.40
N ARG A 23 -5.48 -3.02 3.64
CA ARG A 23 -4.92 -4.04 4.53
C ARG A 23 -3.71 -4.71 3.90
N GLU A 24 -3.85 -5.16 2.66
CA GLU A 24 -2.76 -5.78 1.90
C GLU A 24 -1.56 -4.83 1.78
N LYS A 25 -1.82 -3.55 1.47
CA LYS A 25 -0.78 -2.52 1.46
C LYS A 25 -0.04 -2.45 2.80
N LYS A 26 -0.76 -2.44 3.93
CA LYS A 26 -0.13 -2.38 5.26
C LYS A 26 0.70 -3.64 5.54
N ASP A 27 0.16 -4.81 5.22
CA ASP A 27 0.87 -6.08 5.41
C ASP A 27 2.17 -6.13 4.57
N LEU A 28 2.15 -5.57 3.36
CA LEU A 28 3.34 -5.39 2.53
C LEU A 28 4.33 -4.40 3.13
N GLU A 29 3.87 -3.26 3.65
CA GLU A 29 4.73 -2.28 4.32
C GLU A 29 5.44 -2.91 5.54
N ASP A 30 4.70 -3.66 6.36
CA ASP A 30 5.24 -4.37 7.53
C ASP A 30 6.26 -5.44 7.11
N ALA A 31 5.99 -6.21 6.05
CA ALA A 31 6.91 -7.22 5.52
C ALA A 31 8.20 -6.60 4.96
N ILE A 32 8.09 -5.51 4.19
CA ILE A 32 9.23 -4.77 3.64
C ILE A 32 10.11 -4.25 4.79
N ILE A 33 9.49 -3.64 5.82
CA ILE A 33 10.20 -3.18 7.02
C ILE A 33 10.96 -4.31 7.69
N GLN A 34 10.33 -5.48 7.88
CA GLN A 34 11.00 -6.65 8.46
C GLN A 34 12.19 -7.13 7.62
N MET A 35 12.09 -7.10 6.29
CA MET A 35 13.17 -7.51 5.40
C MET A 35 14.37 -6.58 5.44
N VAL A 36 14.15 -5.26 5.50
CA VAL A 36 15.25 -4.28 5.56
C VAL A 36 15.82 -4.12 6.97
N SER A 37 15.04 -4.45 7.99
CA SER A 37 15.47 -4.44 9.39
C SER A 37 16.62 -5.43 9.60
N GLY A 38 17.79 -4.90 9.97
CA GLY A 38 19.02 -5.69 10.15
C GLY A 38 19.91 -5.78 8.90
N THR A 39 19.53 -5.14 7.79
CA THR A 39 20.38 -4.97 6.58
C THR A 39 20.92 -3.55 6.50
N ASP A 40 21.98 -3.30 5.73
CA ASP A 40 22.51 -1.94 5.47
C ASP A 40 21.84 -1.25 4.27
N ILE A 41 20.60 -1.64 3.94
CA ILE A 41 19.86 -1.09 2.81
C ILE A 41 19.13 0.18 3.25
N ASP A 42 19.59 1.34 2.75
CA ASP A 42 18.97 2.64 3.02
C ASP A 42 17.92 3.03 1.96
N HIS A 43 18.08 2.59 0.71
CA HIS A 43 17.14 2.84 -0.38
C HIS A 43 17.22 1.79 -1.48
N LEU A 44 16.14 1.69 -2.26
CA LEU A 44 16.05 0.88 -3.48
C LEU A 44 15.38 1.67 -4.60
N VAL A 45 15.77 1.43 -5.85
CA VAL A 45 15.08 1.98 -7.02
C VAL A 45 14.31 0.86 -7.70
N VAL A 46 12.99 1.00 -7.79
CA VAL A 46 12.09 0.02 -8.39
C VAL A 46 11.19 0.75 -9.38
N ASP A 47 11.15 0.29 -10.64
CA ASP A 47 10.34 0.88 -11.72
C ASP A 47 10.50 2.40 -11.88
N GLY A 48 11.71 2.91 -11.61
CA GLY A 48 12.03 4.34 -11.67
C GLY A 48 11.59 5.16 -10.44
N VAL A 49 11.01 4.54 -9.42
CA VAL A 49 10.64 5.14 -8.14
C VAL A 49 11.75 4.89 -7.12
N VAL A 50 12.15 5.93 -6.38
CA VAL A 50 13.11 5.79 -5.28
C VAL A 50 12.35 5.51 -3.99
N VAL A 51 12.65 4.37 -3.38
CA VAL A 51 12.08 3.93 -2.10
C VAL A 51 13.13 4.11 -1.00
N GLU A 52 12.91 5.04 -0.10
CA GLU A 52 13.78 5.31 1.05
C GLU A 52 13.24 4.62 2.31
N PHE A 53 14.12 3.97 3.07
CA PHE A 53 13.80 3.28 4.32
C PHE A 53 14.27 4.12 5.53
N GLU A 54 13.53 5.18 5.86
CA GLU A 54 13.87 6.04 7.01
C GLU A 54 13.82 5.24 8.32
N SER A 55 14.95 5.21 9.04
CA SER A 55 15.10 4.54 10.34
C SER A 55 14.69 3.06 10.36
N LYS A 56 14.66 2.38 9.19
CA LYS A 56 14.19 0.98 9.00
C LYS A 56 12.82 0.70 9.62
N THR A 57 11.99 1.74 9.79
CA THR A 57 10.67 1.65 10.44
C THR A 57 9.58 2.37 9.64
N ARG A 58 9.95 3.06 8.55
CA ARG A 58 9.02 3.78 7.67
C ARG A 58 9.49 3.71 6.22
N ILE A 59 8.53 3.64 5.29
CA ILE A 59 8.76 3.64 3.84
C ILE A 59 8.37 5.01 3.28
N LYS A 60 9.23 5.61 2.46
CA LYS A 60 8.98 6.87 1.78
C LYS A 60 9.24 6.72 0.28
N LEU A 61 8.24 7.07 -0.52
CA LEU A 61 8.30 7.01 -1.97
C LEU A 61 8.60 8.41 -2.52
N LYS A 62 9.57 8.52 -3.43
CA LYS A 62 9.89 9.73 -4.18
C LYS A 62 9.82 9.50 -5.67
#